data_AF-A0A6I5C257-F1
#
_entry.id   AF-A0A6I5C257-F1
#
_cell.length_a   1.000
_cell.length_b   1.000
_cell.length_c   1.000
_cell.angle_alpha   90.00
_cell.angle_beta   90.00
_cell.angle_gamma   90.00
#
_symmetry.space_group_name_H-M   'P 1'
#
loop_
_entity.id
_entity.type
_entity.pdbx_description
1 polymer ?
#
loop_
_entity_poly.entity_id
_entity_poly.type
_entity_poly.pdbx_seq_one_letter_code
_entity_poly.pdbx_strand_id
1 'polypeptide(L)' 'AGRPEEAARAHDLAVRLLAHPLLAGAGTYGATGFRRRSCCLYYRVPGGGVCGDCCFTRAPGPSPRAGSG' A
#
# COMPACT_ATOMS: atom_id res chain seq x y z
N ALA A 1 -9.78 -10.30 -20.33
CA ALA A 1 -8.92 -9.28 -20.96
C ALA A 1 -8.93 -8.02 -20.09
N GLY A 2 -7.82 -7.28 -20.03
CA GLY A 2 -7.71 -6.05 -19.23
C GLY A 2 -8.57 -4.91 -19.78
N ARG A 3 -8.81 -3.90 -18.94
CA ARG A 3 -9.63 -2.71 -19.19
C ARG A 3 -8.71 -1.46 -19.16
N PRO A 4 -8.11 -1.07 -20.30
CA PRO A 4 -6.98 -0.12 -20.33
C PRO A 4 -7.41 1.31 -19.97
N GLU A 5 -8.61 1.74 -20.36
CA GLU A 5 -9.11 3.06 -19.99
C GLU A 5 -9.39 3.19 -18.48
N GLU A 6 -9.81 2.12 -17.82
CA GLU A 6 -9.92 2.06 -16.36
C GLU A 6 -8.55 2.09 -15.69
N ALA A 7 -7.56 1.38 -16.24
CA ALA A 7 -6.19 1.39 -15.71
C ALA A 7 -5.58 2.80 -15.76
N ALA A 8 -5.75 3.52 -16.87
CA ALA A 8 -5.28 4.89 -17.01
C ALA A 8 -5.97 5.84 -16.01
N ARG A 9 -7.29 5.73 -15.85
CA ARG A 9 -8.06 6.54 -14.88
C ARG A 9 -7.65 6.25 -13.43
N ALA A 10 -7.46 4.99 -13.09
CA ALA A 10 -7.00 4.59 -11.76
C ALA A 10 -5.57 5.12 -11.48
N HIS A 11 -4.69 5.09 -12.48
CA HIS A 11 -3.34 5.64 -12.38
C HIS A 11 -3.36 7.16 -12.11
N ASP A 12 -4.11 7.94 -12.89
CA ASP A 12 -4.22 9.40 -12.69
C ASP A 12 -4.74 9.75 -11.30
N LEU A 13 -5.79 9.06 -10.86
CA LEU A 13 -6.33 9.23 -9.52
C LEU A 13 -5.29 8.91 -8.43
N ALA A 14 -4.54 7.82 -8.58
CA ALA A 14 -3.49 7.45 -7.63
C ALA A 14 -2.39 8.52 -7.54
N VAL A 15 -1.93 9.05 -8.69
CA VAL A 15 -0.92 10.13 -8.72
C VAL A 15 -1.42 11.37 -7.98
N ARG A 16 -2.67 11.78 -8.22
CA ARG A 16 -3.27 12.95 -7.55
C ARG A 16 -3.42 12.76 -6.04
N LEU A 17 -3.85 11.57 -5.60
CA LEU A 17 -3.96 11.26 -4.17
C LEU A 17 -2.58 11.23 -3.50
N LEU A 18 -1.56 10.67 -4.15
CA LEU A 18 -0.21 10.61 -3.61
C LEU A 18 0.50 11.97 -3.57
N ALA A 19 0.04 12.96 -4.35
CA ALA A 19 0.47 14.35 -4.25
C ALA A 19 -0.10 15.09 -3.02
N HIS A 20 -1.04 14.47 -2.28
CA HIS A 20 -1.59 15.07 -1.06
C HIS A 20 -0.49 15.31 -0.02
N PRO A 21 -0.44 16.46 0.68
CA PRO A 21 0.64 16.78 1.62
C PRO A 21 0.90 15.73 2.70
N LEU A 22 -0.15 15.08 3.21
CA LEU A 22 -0.04 13.99 4.20
C LEU A 22 0.63 12.71 3.66
N LEU A 23 0.67 12.55 2.34
CA LEU A 23 1.26 11.40 1.64
C LEU A 23 2.54 11.77 0.88
N ALA A 24 2.89 13.06 0.82
CA ALA A 24 4.10 13.54 0.17
C ALA A 24 5.33 12.89 0.80
N GLY A 25 6.20 12.31 -0.03
CA GLY A 25 7.41 11.61 0.42
C GLY A 25 7.19 10.22 1.05
N ALA A 26 5.94 9.72 1.09
CA ALA A 26 5.63 8.37 1.57
C ALA A 26 6.08 7.26 0.60
N GLY A 27 6.46 7.63 -0.62
CA GLY A 27 6.93 6.71 -1.65
C GLY A 27 7.35 7.44 -2.93
N THR A 28 7.73 6.66 -3.93
CA THR A 28 8.15 7.14 -5.25
C THR A 28 7.45 6.34 -6.33
N TYR A 29 6.94 7.03 -7.36
CA TYR A 29 6.42 6.38 -8.56
C TYR A 29 7.57 6.17 -9.54
N GLY A 30 7.86 4.91 -9.90
CA GLY A 30 8.89 4.51 -10.86
C GLY A 30 8.31 3.74 -12.04
N ALA A 31 9.18 3.26 -12.93
CA ALA A 31 8.77 2.57 -14.16
C ALA A 31 7.93 1.30 -13.92
N THR A 32 8.07 0.67 -12.76
CA THR A 32 7.34 -0.56 -12.39
C THR A 32 6.16 -0.30 -11.44
N GLY A 33 5.82 0.97 -11.19
CA GLY A 33 4.74 1.37 -10.28
C GLY A 33 5.20 2.17 -9.06
N PHE A 34 4.32 2.28 -8.06
CA PHE A 34 4.57 3.01 -6.83
C PHE A 34 5.29 2.15 -5.79
N ARG A 35 6.36 2.67 -5.18
CA ARG A 35 7.08 2.01 -4.09
C ARG A 35 7.06 2.86 -2.83
N ARG A 36 6.61 2.29 -1.70
CA ARG A 36 6.59 2.98 -0.39
C ARG A 36 7.99 3.08 0.23
N ARG A 37 8.20 4.13 1.03
CA ARG A 37 9.40 4.32 1.86
C ARG A 37 9.24 3.83 3.31
N SER A 38 8.01 3.50 3.72
CA SER A 38 7.67 2.98 5.04
C SER A 38 6.69 1.81 4.93
N CYS A 39 6.60 1.00 5.99
CA CYS A 39 5.66 -0.11 6.05
C CYS A 39 4.21 0.41 6.07
N CYS A 40 3.37 -0.03 5.14
CA CYS A 40 1.98 0.41 5.02
C CYS A 40 1.09 -0.05 6.19
N LEU A 41 1.53 -1.04 6.98
CA LEU A 41 0.80 -1.65 8.09
C LEU A 41 -0.62 -2.14 7.73
N TYR A 42 -0.92 -2.30 6.44
CA TYR A 42 -2.23 -2.72 5.96
C TYR A 42 -2.65 -4.09 6.51
N TYR A 43 -1.66 -4.96 6.75
CA TYR A 43 -1.86 -6.27 7.37
C TYR A 43 -2.41 -6.20 8.81
N ARG A 44 -2.43 -5.03 9.47
CA ARG A 44 -3.00 -4.84 10.81
C ARG A 44 -4.49 -4.52 10.78
N VAL A 45 -5.05 -4.19 9.62
CA VAL A 45 -6.48 -3.87 9.49
C VAL A 45 -7.29 -5.18 9.55
N PRO A 46 -8.41 -5.26 10.29
CA PRO A 46 -9.28 -6.43 10.28
C PRO A 46 -9.73 -6.80 8.86
N GLY A 47 -9.58 -8.06 8.47
CA GLY A 47 -9.84 -8.52 7.10
C GLY A 47 -8.82 -8.01 6.05
N GLY A 48 -7.78 -7.31 6.48
CA GLY A 48 -6.69 -6.83 5.64
C GLY A 48 -5.72 -7.95 5.26
N GLY A 49 -5.05 -7.76 4.12
CA GLY A 49 -4.02 -8.65 3.61
C GLY A 49 -2.64 -7.99 3.58
N VAL A 50 -1.72 -8.58 2.83
CA VAL A 50 -0.45 -7.94 2.49
C VAL A 50 -0.61 -7.08 1.24
N CYS A 51 0.08 -5.93 1.18
CA CYS A 51 0.13 -5.14 -0.05
C CYS A 51 1.12 -5.72 -1.06
N GLY A 52 1.08 -5.28 -2.32
CA GLY A 52 2.00 -5.74 -3.38
C GLY A 52 3.49 -5.52 -3.06
N ASP A 53 3.83 -4.44 -2.34
CA ASP A 53 5.21 -4.16 -1.91
C ASP A 53 5.56 -4.77 -0.53
N CYS A 54 4.72 -5.63 0.04
CA CYS A 54 4.92 -6.08 1.41
C CYS A 54 6.13 -7.02 1.50
N CYS A 55 6.99 -6.82 2.51
CA CYS A 55 8.08 -7.75 2.79
C CYS A 55 7.59 -9.12 3.27
N PHE A 56 6.33 -9.22 3.70
CA PHE A 56 5.72 -10.48 4.10
C PHE A 56 4.90 -11.08 2.95
N THR A 57 5.04 -12.40 2.76
CA THR A 57 4.24 -13.16 1.79
C THR A 57 2.84 -13.49 2.31
N ARG A 58 2.60 -13.35 3.62
CA ARG A 58 1.31 -13.47 4.30
C ARG A 58 1.27 -12.55 5.52
N ALA A 59 0.08 -12.15 5.97
CA ALA A 59 -0.03 -11.30 7.16
C ALA A 59 0.65 -12.00 8.36
N PRO A 60 1.57 -11.31 9.06
CA PRO A 60 2.18 -11.87 10.26
C PRO A 60 1.11 -12.04 11.33
N GLY A 61 1.22 -13.12 12.12
CA GLY A 61 0.31 -13.33 13.25
C GLY A 61 0.43 -12.19 14.29
N PRO A 62 -0.60 -12.01 15.14
CA PRO A 62 -0.54 -11.04 16.23
C PRO A 62 0.70 -11.31 17.09
N SER A 63 1.43 -10.25 17.45
CA SER A 63 2.61 -10.41 18.30
C SER A 63 2.18 -10.87 19.70
N PRO A 64 2.91 -11.78 20.36
CA PRO A 64 2.62 -12.19 21.75
C PRO A 64 2.59 -11.00 22.73
N ARG A 65 3.34 -9.93 22.42
CA ARG A 65 3.43 -8.72 23.27
C ARG A 65 2.26 -7.73 23.10
N ALA A 66 1.33 -7.98 22.19
CA ALA A 66 0.15 -7.12 22.04
C ALA A 66 -0.94 -7.40 23.11
N GLY A 67 -0.82 -8.51 23.84
CA GLY A 67 -1.66 -8.83 24.99
C GLY A 67 -1.01 -8.38 26.30
N SER A 68 -1.12 -7.10 26.61
CA SER A 68 -0.95 -6.59 27.98
C SER A 68 -1.89 -5.39 28.11
N GLY A 69 -3.15 -5.71 28.32
CA GLY A 69 -4.22 -4.79 28.70
C GLY A 69 -5.03 -5.47 29.80
#